data_AF-A0A2P4S9Z9-F1
#
_entry.id   AF-A0A2P4S9Z9-F1
#
_cell.length_a   1.000
_cell.length_b   1.000
_cell.length_c   1.000
_cell.angle_alpha   90.00
_cell.angle_beta   90.00
_cell.angle_gamma   90.00
#
_symmetry.space_group_name_H-M   'P 1'
#
loop_
_entity.id
_entity.type
_entity.pdbx_description
1 polymer ?
#
loop_
_entity_poly.entity_id
_entity_poly.type
_entity_poly.pdbx_seq_one_letter_code
_entity_poly.pdbx_strand_id
1 'polypeptide(L)' 'FTGNYKYLIVAHLNINRLAILAAPPVGEIGDCAVVSTIQLADETKPHLVDVDVKSGAIYIAEIGAQQVQRFVPLS' A
#
# COMPACT_ATOMS: atom_id res chain seq x y z
N PHE A 1 -7.03 -0.53 3.63
CA PHE A 1 -6.68 -0.92 5.01
C PHE A 1 -6.38 -2.41 5.05
N THR A 2 -5.52 -2.86 5.96
CA THR A 2 -5.38 -4.29 6.27
C THR A 2 -6.60 -4.82 7.03
N GLY A 3 -6.85 -6.12 7.00
CA GLY A 3 -8.04 -6.73 7.62
C GLY A 3 -8.18 -6.51 9.14
N ASN A 4 -7.07 -6.22 9.82
CA ASN A 4 -7.05 -5.89 11.25
C ASN A 4 -7.15 -4.37 11.55
N TYR A 5 -7.32 -3.53 10.52
CA TYR A 5 -7.39 -2.06 10.59
C TYR A 5 -6.16 -1.36 11.19
N LYS A 6 -5.07 -2.09 11.45
CA LYS A 6 -3.85 -1.51 12.02
C LYS A 6 -3.02 -0.73 11.01
N TYR A 7 -3.18 -1.03 9.73
CA TYR A 7 -2.38 -0.41 8.67
C TYR A 7 -3.22 0.14 7.53
N LEU A 8 -2.83 1.33 7.08
CA LEU A 8 -3.34 1.99 5.88
C LEU A 8 -2.29 1.88 4.77
N ILE A 9 -2.73 1.52 3.57
CA ILE A 9 -1.88 1.45 2.37
C ILE A 9 -2.18 2.69 1.53
N VAL A 10 -1.16 3.50 1.25
CA VAL A 10 -1.28 4.77 0.51
C VAL A 10 -0.43 4.72 -0.75
N ALA A 11 -1.03 4.99 -1.90
CA ALA A 11 -0.34 5.10 -3.17
C ALA A 11 0.14 6.55 -3.42
N HIS A 12 1.43 6.73 -3.63
CA HIS A 12 2.06 8.00 -3.96
C HIS A 12 2.45 8.03 -5.45
N LEU A 13 1.58 8.58 -6.30
CA LEU A 13 1.76 8.60 -7.76
C LEU A 13 2.96 9.43 -8.22
N ASN A 14 3.32 10.50 -7.50
CA ASN A 14 4.39 11.42 -7.93
C ASN A 14 5.80 10.88 -7.67
N ILE A 15 5.94 9.91 -6.76
CA ILE A 15 7.23 9.31 -6.38
C ILE A 15 7.24 7.78 -6.55
N ASN A 16 6.29 7.26 -7.34
CA ASN A 16 6.22 5.86 -7.77
C ASN A 16 6.30 4.85 -6.59
N ARG A 17 5.55 5.10 -5.50
CA ARG A 17 5.73 4.39 -4.23
C ARG A 17 4.40 4.08 -3.56
N LEU A 18 4.35 2.99 -2.79
CA LEU A 18 3.34 2.80 -1.74
C LEU A 18 3.97 3.04 -0.36
N ALA A 19 3.22 3.69 0.53
CA ALA A 19 3.53 3.77 1.94
C ALA A 19 2.57 2.88 2.74
N ILE A 20 3.12 2.15 3.71
CA ILE A 20 2.38 1.41 4.71
C ILE A 20 2.43 2.24 5.98
N LEU A 21 1.28 2.70 6.44
CA LEU A 21 1.17 3.58 7.61
C LEU A 21 0.51 2.82 8.76
N ALA A 22 1.00 2.99 9.98
CA ALA A 22 0.24 2.64 11.18
C ALA A 22 -0.98 3.57 11.26
N ALA A 23 -2.17 2.99 11.35
CA ALA A 23 -3.42 3.73 11.38
C ALA A 23 -3.78 4.14 12.82
N PRO A 24 -4.39 5.32 13.03
CA PRO A 24 -5.00 5.68 14.30
C PRO A 24 -6.21 4.78 14.61
N PRO A 25 -6.75 4.81 15.84
CA PRO A 25 -8.00 4.14 16.18
C PRO A 25 -9.11 4.44 15.17
N VAL A 26 -9.88 3.42 14.81
CA VAL A 26 -10.97 3.55 13.83
C VAL A 26 -12.01 4.55 14.35
N GLY A 27 -12.34 5.54 13.51
CA GLY A 27 -13.32 6.59 13.82
C GLY A 27 -12.71 7.89 14.33
N GLU A 28 -11.42 7.92 14.63
CA GLU A 28 -10.72 9.11 15.12
C GLU A 28 -9.85 9.73 14.02
N ILE A 29 -9.81 11.06 13.98
CA ILE A 29 -8.78 11.79 13.22
C ILE A 29 -7.50 11.77 14.05
N GLY A 30 -6.41 11.31 13.46
CA GLY A 30 -5.12 11.25 14.16
C GLY A 30 -3.95 11.11 13.21
N ASP A 31 -2.76 11.13 13.80
CA ASP A 31 -1.52 11.01 13.05
C ASP A 31 -1.30 9.57 12.55
N CYS A 32 -0.81 9.47 11.32
CA CYS A 32 -0.35 8.22 10.74
C CYS A 32 1.19 8.22 10.71
N ALA A 33 1.82 7.10 11.04
CA ALA A 33 3.28 6.95 10.96
C ALA A 33 3.66 5.98 9.85
N VAL A 34 4.62 6.35 8.99
CA VAL A 34 5.16 5.44 7.96
C VAL A 34 5.95 4.33 8.65
N VAL A 35 5.52 3.08 8.46
CA VAL A 35 6.21 1.89 9.01
C VAL A 35 7.01 1.15 7.95
N SER A 36 6.60 1.24 6.67
CA SER A 36 7.32 0.64 5.56
C SER A 36 6.92 1.29 4.24
N THR A 37 7.72 1.05 3.20
CA THR A 37 7.49 1.57 1.85
C THR A 37 7.78 0.50 0.80
N ILE A 38 7.01 0.49 -0.28
CA ILE A 38 7.25 -0.32 -1.47
C ILE A 38 7.58 0.64 -2.60
N GLN A 39 8.83 0.60 -3.07
CA GLN A 39 9.27 1.39 -4.21
C GLN A 39 9.00 0.61 -5.50
N LEU A 40 8.27 1.21 -6.43
CA LEU A 40 8.09 0.62 -7.76
C LEU A 40 9.29 0.96 -8.64
N ALA A 41 9.43 0.21 -9.74
CA ALA A 41 10.46 0.43 -10.75
C ALA A 41 10.34 1.82 -11.40
N ASP A 42 11.43 2.27 -12.00
CA ASP A 42 11.44 3.52 -12.76
C ASP A 42 10.40 3.50 -13.89
N GLU A 43 9.87 4.68 -14.23
CA GLU A 43 8.79 4.86 -15.22
C GLU A 43 7.48 4.12 -14.95
N THR A 44 7.31 3.50 -13.76
CA THR A 44 6.06 2.88 -13.33
C THR A 44 5.40 3.68 -12.21
N LYS A 45 4.07 3.64 -12.12
CA LYS A 45 3.30 4.34 -11.07
C LYS A 45 2.23 3.42 -10.49
N PRO A 46 1.93 3.51 -9.19
CA PRO A 46 0.78 2.80 -8.64
C PRO A 46 -0.52 3.41 -9.21
N HIS A 47 -1.45 2.57 -9.66
CA HIS A 47 -2.76 2.98 -10.17
C HIS A 47 -3.89 2.57 -9.22
N LEU A 48 -4.24 1.29 -9.24
CA LEU A 48 -5.19 0.69 -8.29
C LEU A 48 -4.41 -0.18 -7.31
N VAL A 49 -4.79 -0.09 -6.04
CA VAL A 49 -4.20 -0.88 -4.96
C VAL A 49 -5.33 -1.54 -4.18
N ASP A 50 -5.20 -2.84 -3.95
CA ASP A 50 -6.12 -3.60 -3.11
C ASP A 50 -5.36 -4.51 -2.14
N VAL A 51 -6.01 -4.85 -1.02
CA VAL A 51 -5.44 -5.69 0.04
C VAL A 51 -6.33 -6.89 0.27
N ASP A 52 -5.79 -8.09 0.09
CA ASP A 52 -6.45 -9.30 0.56
C ASP A 52 -6.46 -9.29 2.10
N VAL A 53 -7.63 -9.07 2.68
CA VAL A 53 -7.82 -8.99 4.14
C VAL A 53 -7.49 -10.29 4.89
N LYS A 54 -7.47 -11.44 4.21
CA LYS A 54 -7.15 -12.72 4.83
C LYS A 54 -5.65 -12.96 4.87
N SER A 55 -4.96 -12.73 3.76
CA SER A 55 -3.52 -13.02 3.64
C SER A 55 -2.61 -11.81 3.93
N GLY A 56 -3.16 -10.59 3.90
CA GLY A 56 -2.38 -9.35 3.96
C GLY A 56 -1.63 -9.03 2.67
N ALA A 57 -1.81 -9.82 1.60
CA ALA A 57 -1.19 -9.55 0.31
C ALA A 57 -1.72 -8.24 -0.30
N ILE A 58 -0.80 -7.42 -0.80
CA ILE A 58 -1.08 -6.15 -1.46
C ILE A 58 -0.95 -6.36 -2.96
N TYR A 59 -1.99 -6.02 -3.71
CA TYR A 59 -2.00 -6.08 -5.17
C TYR A 59 -1.93 -4.67 -5.73
N ILE A 60 -1.03 -4.45 -6.68
CA ILE A 60 -0.73 -3.13 -7.24
C ILE A 60 -0.87 -3.24 -8.76
N ALA A 61 -1.89 -2.60 -9.32
CA ALA A 61 -1.95 -2.36 -10.75
C ALA A 61 -1.07 -1.17 -11.10
N GLU A 62 -0.23 -1.31 -12.13
CA GLU A 62 0.78 -0.32 -12.46
C GLU A 62 0.45 0.43 -13.74
N ILE A 63 0.63 1.75 -13.74
CA ILE A 63 0.75 2.55 -14.96
C ILE A 63 2.19 2.45 -15.43
N GLY A 64 2.42 2.38 -16.74
CA GLY A 64 3.77 2.30 -17.34
C GLY A 64 4.31 0.86 -17.44
N ALA A 65 3.77 -0.06 -16.64
CA ALA A 65 3.97 -1.50 -16.80
C ALA A 65 2.62 -2.18 -16.99
N GLN A 66 2.46 -2.98 -18.04
CA GLN A 66 1.20 -3.69 -18.34
C GLN A 66 1.02 -4.91 -17.42
N GLN A 67 1.08 -4.69 -16.11
CA GLN A 67 1.14 -5.76 -15.11
C GLN A 67 0.42 -5.41 -13.81
N VAL A 68 0.24 -6.45 -13.00
CA VAL A 68 -0.16 -6.35 -11.59
C VAL A 68 0.91 -7.04 -10.74
N GLN A 69 1.44 -6.34 -9.75
CA GLN A 69 2.36 -6.93 -8.78
C GLN A 69 1.61 -7.40 -7.53
N ARG A 70 2.07 -8.53 -6.97
CA ARG A 70 1.62 -9.04 -5.67
C ARG A 70 2.77 -8.93 -4.68
N PHE A 71 2.58 -8.13 -3.64
CA PHE A 71 3.51 -7.99 -2.53
C PHE A 71 2.96 -8.66 -1.28
N VAL A 72 3.77 -9.51 -0.64
CA VAL A 72 3.42 -10.16 0.63
C VAL A 72 4.38 -9.61 1.69
N PRO A 73 3.93 -8.77 2.63
CA PRO A 73 4.77 -8.34 3.75
C PRO A 73 5.25 -9.57 4.51
N LEU A 74 6.57 -9.72 4.69
CA LEU A 74 7.13 -10.83 5.45
C LEU A 74 6.62 -10.75 6.91
N SER A 75 6.18 -11.89 7.42
CA SER A 75 5.62 -12.11 8.76
C SER A 75 6.56 -11.70 9.89
#